data_AF-A0A0Q7WPG8-F1
#
_entry.id   AF-A0A0Q7WPG8-F1
#
_cell.length_a   1.000
_cell.length_b   1.000
_cell.length_c   1.000
_cell.angle_alpha   90.00
_cell.angle_beta   90.00
_cell.angle_gamma   90.00
#
_symmetry.space_group_name_H-M   'P 1'
#
loop_
_entity.id
_entity.type
_entity.pdbx_description
1 polymer ?
#
loop_
_entity_poly.entity_id
_entity_poly.type
_entity_poly.pdbx_seq_one_letter_code
_entity_poly.pdbx_strand_id
1 'polypeptide(L)' 'MIVWGKNDEIFPEAGAHTCMRALPKVEMRILDTGHFDPEDKFSVIAPMIHDFLDREVGDGGAR' A
#
# COMPACT_ATOMS: atom_id res chain seq x y z
N MET A 1 -5.32 -2.23 -0.91
CA MET A 1 -3.89 -1.89 -1.02
C MET A 1 -3.29 -1.76 0.38
N ILE A 2 -2.08 -2.24 0.60
CA ILE A 2 -1.22 -1.87 1.73
C ILE A 2 0.12 -1.39 1.15
N VAL A 3 0.56 -0.21 1.57
CA VAL A 3 1.93 0.29 1.32
C VAL A 3 2.72 0.12 2.61
N TRP A 4 3.95 -0.37 2.51
CA TRP A 4 4.78 -0.72 3.67
C TRP A 4 6.22 -0.23 3.49
N GLY A 5 6.76 0.45 4.48
CA GLY A 5 8.17 0.85 4.52
C GLY A 5 9.08 -0.32 4.89
N LYS A 6 10.01 -0.70 4.00
CA LYS A 6 10.99 -1.76 4.23
C LYS A 6 11.79 -1.54 5.52
N ASN A 7 12.09 -0.28 5.83
CA ASN A 7 12.88 0.14 6.98
C ASN A 7 12.02 0.76 8.09
N ASP A 8 10.72 0.41 8.14
CA ASP A 8 9.84 0.84 9.23
C ASP A 8 10.28 0.22 10.56
N GLU A 9 10.69 1.08 11.50
CA GLU A 9 11.18 0.69 12.83
C GLU A 9 10.05 0.27 13.79
N ILE A 10 8.83 0.71 13.54
CA ILE A 10 7.64 0.42 14.35
C ILE A 10 6.97 -0.87 13.84
N PHE A 11 6.90 -1.04 12.52
CA PHE A 11 6.31 -2.19 11.85
C PHE A 11 7.32 -2.88 10.92
N PRO A 12 8.12 -3.85 11.43
CA PRO A 12 9.12 -4.54 10.62
C PRO A 12 8.54 -5.22 9.38
N GLU A 13 9.31 -5.32 8.30
CA GLU A 13 8.92 -5.93 7.02
C GLU A 13 8.33 -7.36 7.17
N ALA A 14 8.78 -8.12 8.18
CA ALA A 14 8.23 -9.44 8.49
C ALA A 14 6.71 -9.42 8.76
N GLY A 15 6.19 -8.30 9.27
CA GLY A 15 4.75 -8.03 9.42
C GLY A 15 4.03 -8.00 8.07
N ALA A 16 4.60 -7.30 7.08
CA ALA A 16 4.05 -7.22 5.72
C ALA A 16 3.89 -8.61 5.10
N HIS A 17 4.93 -9.45 5.19
CA HIS A 17 4.89 -10.83 4.68
C HIS A 17 3.83 -11.68 5.39
N THR A 18 3.58 -11.43 6.67
CA THR A 18 2.52 -12.10 7.43
C THR A 18 1.14 -11.64 6.98
N CYS A 19 0.95 -10.34 6.75
CA CYS A 19 -0.27 -9.79 6.17
C CYS A 19 -0.56 -10.38 4.79
N MET A 20 0.45 -10.56 3.92
CA MET A 20 0.26 -11.20 2.61
C MET A 20 -0.30 -12.63 2.74
N ARG A 21 0.17 -13.41 3.72
CA ARG A 21 -0.34 -14.77 3.95
C ARG A 21 -1.77 -14.76 4.51
N ALA A 22 -2.10 -13.78 5.34
CA ALA A 22 -3.41 -13.67 5.98
C ALA A 22 -4.50 -13.08 5.06
N LEU A 23 -4.11 -12.25 4.09
CA LEU A 23 -5.02 -11.51 3.22
C LEU A 23 -4.82 -11.95 1.76
N PRO A 24 -5.55 -12.98 1.28
CA PRO A 24 -5.30 -13.62 -0.02
C PRO A 24 -5.54 -12.72 -1.24
N LYS A 25 -6.19 -11.56 -1.06
CA LYS A 25 -6.46 -10.57 -2.12
C LYS A 25 -5.71 -9.25 -1.89
N VAL A 26 -4.73 -9.22 -0.98
CA VAL A 26 -4.04 -7.97 -0.69
C VAL A 26 -3.13 -7.58 -1.85
N GLU A 27 -3.29 -6.35 -2.33
CA GLU A 27 -2.25 -5.70 -3.12
C GLU A 27 -1.26 -5.05 -2.16
N MET A 28 -0.04 -5.59 -2.10
CA MET A 28 1.02 -5.15 -1.21
C MET A 28 2.14 -4.47 -1.99
N ARG A 29 2.59 -3.30 -1.53
CA ARG A 29 3.71 -2.55 -2.10
C ARG A 29 4.72 -2.26 -0.99
N ILE A 30 5.89 -2.90 -1.04
CA ILE A 30 6.99 -2.64 -0.10
C ILE A 30 7.94 -1.62 -0.73
N LEU A 31 8.15 -0.49 -0.07
CA LEU A 31 8.97 0.61 -0.54
C LEU A 31 10.24 0.75 0.31
N ASP A 32 11.34 1.20 -0.29
CA ASP A 32 12.55 1.55 0.46
C ASP A 32 12.36 2.93 1.14
N THR A 33 11.65 2.92 2.27
CA THR A 33 11.25 4.06 3.13
C THR A 33 11.13 3.60 4.59
N GLY A 34 10.99 4.56 5.51
CA GLY A 34 10.69 4.30 6.92
C GLY A 34 9.19 4.21 7.21
N HIS A 35 8.81 4.47 8.46
CA HIS A 35 7.41 4.46 8.94
C HIS A 35 6.51 5.52 8.29
N PHE A 36 7.09 6.65 7.91
CA PHE A 36 6.39 7.78 7.29
C PHE A 36 6.58 7.74 5.77
N ASP A 37 6.23 6.61 5.16
CA ASP A 37 6.38 6.40 3.73
C ASP A 37 5.59 7.40 2.86
N PRO A 38 4.37 7.89 3.24
CA PRO A 38 3.68 8.95 2.53
C PRO A 38 4.44 10.27 2.54
N GLU A 39 5.09 10.63 3.65
CA GLU A 39 5.86 11.86 3.78
C GLU A 39 7.17 11.79 2.99
N ASP A 40 7.83 10.62 2.99
CA ASP A 40 9.07 10.39 2.23
C ASP A 40 8.82 10.31 0.72
N LYS A 41 7.72 9.68 0.30
CA LYS A 41 7.44 9.35 -1.12
C LYS A 41 6.01 9.64 -1.55
N PHE A 42 5.48 10.79 -1.14
CA PHE A 42 4.13 11.24 -1.49
C PHE A 42 3.82 11.13 -2.98
N SER A 43 4.72 11.63 -3.83
CA SER A 43 4.55 11.64 -5.29
C SER A 43 4.53 10.25 -5.93
N VAL A 44 4.99 9.22 -5.20
CA VAL A 44 4.96 7.82 -5.61
C VAL A 44 3.69 7.15 -5.09
N ILE A 45 3.30 7.42 -3.84
CA ILE A 45 2.19 6.74 -3.16
C ILE A 45 0.83 7.28 -3.59
N ALA A 46 0.68 8.60 -3.73
CA ALA A 46 -0.62 9.20 -4.06
C ALA A 46 -1.19 8.65 -5.39
N PRO A 47 -0.42 8.54 -6.50
CA PRO A 47 -0.92 7.92 -7.72
C PRO A 47 -1.32 6.45 -7.55
N MET A 48 -0.60 5.67 -6.71
CA MET A 48 -0.95 4.26 -6.45
C MET A 48 -2.29 4.12 -5.74
N ILE A 49 -2.59 5.02 -4.80
CA ILE A 49 -3.88 5.04 -4.11
C ILE A 49 -5.00 5.37 -5.08
N HIS A 50 -4.82 6.40 -5.92
CA HIS A 50 -5.82 6.77 -6.94
C HIS A 50 -6.09 5.60 -7.91
N ASP A 51 -5.05 5.00 -8.47
CA ASP A 51 -5.16 3.83 -9.36
C ASP A 51 -5.87 2.65 -8.67
N PHE A 52 -5.55 2.36 -7.41
CA PHE A 52 -6.26 1.32 -6.66
C PHE A 52 -7.76 1.63 -6.51
N LEU A 53 -8.11 2.87 -6.15
CA LEU A 53 -9.50 3.28 -6.00
C LEU A 53 -10.26 3.26 -7.33
N ASP A 54 -9.64 3.71 -8.42
CA ASP A 54 -10.25 3.69 -9.75
C ASP A 54 -10.57 2.26 -10.21
N ARG A 55 -9.74 1.28 -9.87
CA ARG A 55 -9.98 -0.13 -10.22
C ARG A 55 -11.02 -0.82 -9.34
N GLU A 56 -10.95 -0.58 -8.03
CA GLU A 56 -11.74 -1.34 -7.06
C GLU A 56 -13.08 -0.68 -6.73
N VAL A 57 -13.17 0.64 -6.91
CA VAL A 57 -14.36 1.44 -6.59
C VAL A 57 -14.93 2.13 -7.84
N GLY A 58 -14.11 2.38 -8.87
CA GLY A 58 -14.51 3.08 -10.09
C GLY A 58 -15.53 2.33 -10.94
N ASP A 59 -16.74 2.90 -10.96
CA ASP A 59 -17.86 2.72 -11.90
C ASP A 59 -18.66 1.41 -11.85
N GLY A 60 -19.18 1.08 -10.65
CA GLY A 60 -20.39 0.29 -10.46
C GLY A 60 -21.66 1.13 -10.20
N GLY A 61 -21.72 2.37 -10.71
CA GLY A 61 -22.83 3.26 -10.34
C GLY A 61 -22.91 4.63 -11.02
N ALA A 62 -22.47 4.83 -12.27
CA ALA A 62 -22.92 5.95 -13.09
C ALA A 62 -22.64 5.74 -14.59
N ARG A 63 -23.30 4.75 -15.22
CA ARG A 63 -23.59 4.74 -16.66
C ARG A 63 -24.98 4.20 -16.92
#